data_AF-A0A2T2W1C4-F1
#
_entry.id   AF-A0A2T2W1C4-F1
#
_cell.length_a   1.000
_cell.length_b   1.000
_cell.length_c   1.000
_cell.angle_alpha   90.00
_cell.angle_beta   90.00
_cell.angle_gamma   90.00
#
_symmetry.space_group_name_H-M   'P 1'
#
loop_
_entity.id
_entity.type
_entity.pdbx_description
1 polymer ?
#
loop_
_entity_poly.entity_id
_entity_poly.type
_entity_poly.pdbx_seq_one_letter_code
_entity_poly.pdbx_strand_id
1 'polypeptide(L)'
;MPRTPNRRTIPLDRLAQVWAAYCEFRRGQIAPSTYARDYNKFTQRLKRMQREAPQLRNAIAIRDWLLANYSVDSTRRTIQQFNAACRWAQESDMLQKNPFAGVGRHLKAPRPGEDNWAAFTLEERDRIIAAFDEQAPYYAPWVRFLFWTGCRPEEAAALNWGHVAPDCREILIAEALPQGQKEAQHTKTYKTTRFPCGDRLARLLRQQRPYDGCRDGWVFPGKEGGSMHYTNFQTRFWKPIVKELAEKGDIAFYLTQYHTRHTWITGALEAGVSVQDVSYLARVSTAIIYKHYAARARRPIIPEF
;
A
#
# COMPACT_ATOMS: atom_id res chain seq x y z
N MET A 1 32.09 38.82 18.36
CA MET A 1 31.65 37.44 18.08
C MET A 1 30.94 37.42 16.72
N PRO A 2 31.53 36.86 15.65
CA PRO A 2 30.82 36.74 14.38
C PRO A 2 29.67 35.74 14.56
N ARG A 3 28.43 36.19 14.34
CA ARG A 3 27.23 35.34 14.34
C ARG A 3 27.48 34.20 13.34
N THR A 4 27.61 32.98 13.83
CA THR A 4 27.68 31.78 12.99
C THR A 4 26.50 31.84 12.02
N PRO A 5 26.71 31.89 10.69
CA PRO A 5 25.59 31.98 9.74
C PRO A 5 24.66 30.81 10.02
N ASN A 6 23.40 31.13 10.28
CA ASN A 6 22.40 30.17 10.72
C ASN A 6 22.29 29.08 9.64
N ARG A 7 22.87 27.90 9.91
CA ARG A 7 23.04 26.80 8.94
C ARG A 7 21.71 26.26 8.39
N ARG A 8 20.58 26.71 8.93
CA ARG A 8 19.23 26.22 8.63
C ARG A 8 18.34 27.23 7.90
N THR A 9 18.88 28.37 7.49
CA THR A 9 18.10 29.42 6.79
C THR A 9 17.77 29.00 5.36
N ILE A 10 16.48 29.05 5.02
CA ILE A 10 15.96 28.92 3.66
C ILE A 10 14.57 29.58 3.60
N PRO A 11 14.39 30.66 2.82
CA PRO A 11 13.05 31.19 2.52
C PRO A 11 12.21 30.18 1.73
N LEU A 12 10.88 30.23 1.90
CA LEU A 12 9.97 29.29 1.23
C LEU A 12 10.08 29.33 -0.30
N ASP A 13 10.32 30.50 -0.90
CA ASP A 13 10.48 30.62 -2.35
C ASP A 13 11.75 29.93 -2.85
N ARG A 14 12.85 30.04 -2.09
CA ARG A 14 14.08 29.32 -2.40
C ARG A 14 13.89 27.81 -2.22
N LEU A 15 13.17 27.38 -1.19
CA LEU A 15 12.80 25.98 -1.02
C LEU A 15 11.91 25.48 -2.16
N ALA A 16 10.98 26.29 -2.66
CA ALA A 16 10.12 25.95 -3.79
C ALA A 16 10.90 25.78 -5.09
N GLN A 17 11.88 26.65 -5.36
CA GLN A 17 12.79 26.51 -6.51
C GLN A 17 13.60 25.21 -6.42
N VAL A 18 14.21 24.95 -5.26
CA VAL A 18 14.98 23.70 -5.02
C VAL A 18 14.10 22.47 -5.16
N TRP A 19 12.90 22.51 -4.59
CA TRP A 19 11.94 21.42 -4.66
C TRP A 19 11.49 21.14 -6.10
N ALA A 20 11.19 22.18 -6.88
CA ALA A 20 10.79 22.05 -8.28
C ALA A 20 11.91 21.43 -9.13
N ALA A 21 13.14 21.93 -9.01
CA ALA A 21 14.30 21.38 -9.72
C ALA A 21 14.55 19.90 -9.36
N TYR A 22 14.43 19.57 -8.07
CA TYR A 22 14.53 18.18 -7.60
C TYR A 22 13.40 17.30 -8.15
N CYS A 23 12.17 17.81 -8.25
CA CYS A 23 11.05 17.09 -8.85
C CYS A 23 11.30 16.77 -10.33
N GLU A 24 11.81 17.73 -11.10
CA GLU A 24 12.19 17.53 -12.51
C GLU A 24 13.29 16.47 -12.64
N PHE A 25 14.37 16.58 -11.86
CA PHE A 25 15.45 15.59 -11.84
C PHE A 25 14.95 14.17 -11.54
N ARG A 26 14.01 14.03 -10.58
CA ARG A 26 13.45 12.74 -10.17
C ARG A 26 12.41 12.20 -11.15
N ARG A 27 11.80 13.02 -12.00
CA ARG A 27 10.68 12.63 -12.87
C ARG A 27 11.01 11.43 -13.76
N GLY A 28 12.23 11.37 -14.31
CA GLY A 28 12.68 10.24 -15.14
C GLY A 28 13.15 9.01 -14.35
N GLN A 29 13.27 9.09 -13.03
CA GLN A 29 13.85 8.04 -12.18
C GLN A 29 12.81 7.35 -11.28
N ILE A 30 11.56 7.80 -11.28
CA ILE A 30 10.51 7.25 -10.44
C ILE A 30 9.27 6.91 -11.27
N ALA A 31 8.53 5.90 -10.82
CA ALA A 31 7.28 5.53 -11.47
C ALA A 31 6.31 6.74 -11.52
N PRO A 32 5.59 6.97 -12.65
CA PRO A 32 4.66 8.10 -12.80
C PRO A 32 3.63 8.20 -11.67
N SER A 33 3.15 7.06 -11.19
CA SER A 33 2.22 6.96 -10.06
C SER A 33 2.81 7.51 -8.75
N THR A 34 4.10 7.28 -8.50
CA THR A 34 4.81 7.76 -7.31
C THR A 34 4.99 9.27 -7.36
N TYR A 35 5.29 9.82 -8.54
CA TYR A 35 5.35 11.27 -8.74
C TYR A 35 3.98 11.93 -8.50
N ALA A 36 2.94 11.45 -9.21
CA ALA A 36 1.60 12.01 -9.14
C ALA A 36 1.01 11.98 -7.73
N ARG A 37 1.24 10.89 -6.97
CA ARG A 37 0.67 10.70 -5.64
C ARG A 37 1.50 11.33 -4.53
N ASP A 38 2.80 11.07 -4.49
CA ASP A 38 3.61 11.38 -3.31
C ASP A 38 4.26 12.76 -3.45
N TYR A 39 4.87 13.09 -4.59
CA TYR A 39 5.51 14.40 -4.81
C TYR A 39 4.52 15.55 -4.82
N ASN A 40 3.35 15.37 -5.47
CA ASN A 40 2.32 16.40 -5.48
C ASN A 40 1.85 16.77 -4.05
N LYS A 41 1.74 15.81 -3.12
CA LYS A 41 1.37 16.11 -1.72
C LYS A 41 2.35 17.06 -1.05
N PHE A 42 3.66 16.88 -1.27
CA PHE A 42 4.67 17.76 -0.70
C PHE A 42 4.67 19.14 -1.38
N THR A 43 4.45 19.19 -2.70
CA THR A 43 4.26 20.44 -3.45
C THR A 43 3.06 21.23 -2.91
N GLN A 44 1.91 20.59 -2.69
CA GLN A 44 0.73 21.28 -2.16
C GLN A 44 0.94 21.79 -0.73
N ARG A 45 1.64 21.04 0.12
CA ARG A 45 2.02 21.51 1.47
C ARG A 45 2.94 22.72 1.41
N LEU A 46 3.90 22.74 0.49
CA LEU A 46 4.79 23.88 0.29
C LEU A 46 4.04 25.12 -0.19
N LYS A 47 3.16 24.98 -1.19
CA LYS A 47 2.28 26.05 -1.65
C LYS A 47 1.37 26.58 -0.54
N ARG A 48 0.84 25.68 0.30
CA ARG A 48 0.04 26.07 1.46
C ARG A 48 0.86 26.91 2.45
N MET A 49 2.08 26.50 2.78
CA MET A 49 2.99 27.28 3.62
C MET A 49 3.29 28.66 3.03
N GLN A 50 3.50 28.77 1.71
CA GLN A 50 3.74 30.07 1.06
C GLN A 50 2.55 31.02 1.21
N ARG A 51 1.31 30.51 1.21
CA ARG A 51 0.10 31.32 1.38
C ARG A 51 -0.17 31.67 2.85
N GLU A 52 -0.06 30.70 3.75
CA GLU A 52 -0.48 30.84 5.15
C GLU A 52 0.64 31.30 6.10
N ALA A 53 1.89 31.09 5.73
CA ALA A 53 3.06 31.47 6.54
C ALA A 53 4.26 31.92 5.68
N PRO A 54 4.09 32.93 4.80
CA PRO A 54 5.15 33.43 3.91
C PRO A 54 6.40 33.93 4.64
N GLN A 55 6.30 34.25 5.93
CA GLN A 55 7.38 34.69 6.80
C GLN A 55 8.35 33.59 7.24
N LEU A 56 8.09 32.31 6.94
CA LEU A 56 9.00 31.23 7.32
C LEU A 56 10.33 31.35 6.54
N ARG A 57 11.45 31.30 7.29
CA ARG A 57 12.80 31.53 6.75
C ARG A 57 13.82 30.46 7.15
N ASN A 58 13.45 29.44 7.91
CA ASN A 58 14.38 28.39 8.31
C ASN A 58 13.69 27.03 8.50
N ALA A 59 14.48 25.95 8.38
CA ALA A 59 13.97 24.58 8.41
C ALA A 59 13.32 24.15 9.73
N ILE A 60 13.70 24.77 10.86
CA ILE A 60 13.08 24.48 12.17
C ILE A 60 11.68 25.06 12.23
N ALA A 61 11.52 26.33 11.86
CA ALA A 61 10.21 26.98 11.80
C ALA A 61 9.27 26.27 10.80
N ILE A 62 9.79 25.78 9.67
CA ILE A 62 9.03 24.97 8.71
C ILE A 62 8.58 23.65 9.34
N ARG A 63 9.46 22.95 10.06
CA ARG A 63 9.10 21.73 10.80
C ARG A 63 8.00 21.99 11.81
N ASP A 64 8.12 23.06 12.59
CA ASP A 64 7.17 23.37 13.67
C ASP A 64 5.81 23.77 13.10
N TRP A 65 5.79 24.54 12.01
CA TRP A 65 4.56 24.84 11.28
C TRP A 65 3.90 23.56 10.74
N LEU A 66 4.68 22.63 10.18
CA LEU A 66 4.15 21.34 9.71
C LEU A 66 3.57 20.52 10.85
N LEU A 67 4.21 20.48 12.03
CA LEU A 67 3.70 19.79 13.22
C LEU A 67 2.38 20.38 13.73
N ALA A 68 2.22 21.70 13.65
CA ALA A 68 0.98 22.37 14.05
C ALA A 68 -0.19 22.10 13.10
N ASN A 69 0.08 21.71 11.84
CA ASN A 69 -0.92 21.59 10.79
C ASN A 69 -1.15 20.17 10.26
N TYR A 70 -0.26 19.23 10.58
CA TYR A 70 -0.27 17.87 10.06
C TYR A 70 0.15 16.85 11.11
N SER A 71 -0.23 15.59 10.90
CA SER A 71 0.23 14.48 11.74
C SER A 71 1.76 14.36 11.73
N VAL A 72 2.33 13.82 12.81
CA VAL A 72 3.77 13.59 12.95
C VAL A 72 4.35 12.82 11.77
N ASP A 73 3.66 11.79 11.26
CA ASP A 73 4.12 11.03 10.11
C ASP A 73 4.09 11.85 8.80
N SER A 74 3.05 12.66 8.58
CA SER A 74 2.99 13.56 7.43
C SER A 74 4.12 14.59 7.44
N THR A 75 4.40 15.15 8.61
CA THR A 75 5.50 16.09 8.83
C THR A 75 6.84 15.42 8.60
N ARG A 76 7.07 14.24 9.19
CA ARG A 76 8.28 13.43 9.00
C ARG A 76 8.56 13.15 7.53
N ARG A 77 7.56 12.66 6.77
CA ARG A 77 7.70 12.38 5.33
C ARG A 77 8.02 13.64 4.53
N THR A 78 7.39 14.76 4.86
CA THR A 78 7.64 16.05 4.19
C THR A 78 9.07 16.53 4.43
N ILE A 79 9.51 16.52 5.69
CA ILE A 79 10.89 16.89 6.06
C ILE A 79 11.91 15.94 5.42
N GLN A 80 11.62 14.63 5.32
CA GLN A 80 12.48 13.68 4.64
C GLN A 80 12.69 14.05 3.16
N GLN A 81 11.63 14.46 2.47
CA GLN A 81 11.71 14.87 1.07
C GLN A 81 12.40 16.23 0.88
N PHE A 82 12.12 17.21 1.72
CA PHE A 82 12.85 18.48 1.69
C PHE A 82 14.33 18.30 2.01
N ASN A 83 14.67 17.41 2.95
CA ASN A 83 16.04 17.03 3.22
C ASN A 83 16.71 16.36 2.01
N ALA A 84 16.01 15.47 1.31
CA ALA A 84 16.54 14.85 0.09
C ALA A 84 16.76 15.89 -1.02
N ALA A 85 15.78 16.77 -1.26
CA ALA A 85 15.88 17.83 -2.26
C ALA A 85 17.00 18.82 -1.96
N CYS A 86 17.13 19.26 -0.71
CA CYS A 86 18.19 20.19 -0.30
C CYS A 86 19.57 19.54 -0.26
N ARG A 87 19.66 18.22 0.02
CA ARG A 87 20.91 17.48 -0.12
C ARG A 87 21.35 17.40 -1.58
N TRP A 88 20.46 17.00 -2.47
CA TRP A 88 20.72 16.98 -3.90
C TRP A 88 21.12 18.37 -4.43
N ALA A 89 20.42 19.42 -4.01
CA ALA A 89 20.74 20.79 -4.38
C ALA A 89 22.10 21.24 -3.83
N GLN A 90 22.53 20.74 -2.68
CA GLN A 90 23.88 20.99 -2.18
C GLN A 90 24.94 20.26 -3.03
N GLU A 91 24.69 19.00 -3.38
CA GLU A 91 25.58 18.19 -4.24
C GLU A 91 25.61 18.69 -5.69
N SER A 92 24.62 19.48 -6.09
CA SER A 92 24.50 20.11 -7.43
C SER A 92 24.87 21.60 -7.41
N ASP A 93 25.59 22.08 -6.39
CA ASP A 93 26.05 23.46 -6.22
C ASP A 93 24.94 24.55 -6.19
N MET A 94 23.68 24.17 -6.09
CA MET A 94 22.54 25.10 -5.95
C MET A 94 22.38 25.64 -4.53
N LEU A 95 22.90 24.92 -3.53
CA LEU A 95 22.91 25.32 -2.13
C LEU A 95 24.31 25.12 -1.52
N GLN A 96 24.75 26.07 -0.73
CA GLN A 96 26.01 25.92 0.02
C GLN A 96 25.91 24.87 1.14
N LYS A 97 24.74 24.75 1.78
CA LYS A 97 24.47 23.81 2.87
C LYS A 97 23.03 23.35 2.85
N ASN A 98 22.77 22.10 3.21
CA ASN A 98 21.43 21.56 3.40
C ASN A 98 20.81 22.01 4.75
N PRO A 99 19.79 22.88 4.75
CA PRO A 99 19.18 23.40 5.98
C PRO A 99 18.32 22.36 6.72
N PHE A 100 17.89 21.30 6.05
CA PHE A 100 17.07 20.22 6.63
C PHE A 100 17.89 19.06 7.19
N ALA A 101 19.22 19.11 7.06
CA ALA A 101 20.11 18.08 7.60
C ALA A 101 19.85 17.87 9.10
N GLY A 102 19.43 16.66 9.46
CA GLY A 102 19.15 16.24 10.84
C GLY A 102 17.83 16.74 11.43
N VAL A 103 17.06 17.60 10.75
CA VAL A 103 15.80 18.19 11.27
C VAL A 103 14.76 17.11 11.59
N GLY A 104 14.70 16.05 10.78
CA GLY A 104 13.75 14.95 10.96
C GLY A 104 14.14 13.91 12.02
N ARG A 105 15.33 13.97 12.65
CA ARG A 105 15.82 12.89 13.54
C ARG A 105 14.93 12.62 14.74
N HIS A 106 14.24 13.64 15.24
CA HIS A 106 13.36 13.54 16.40
C HIS A 106 11.91 13.24 16.03
N LEU A 107 11.57 13.25 14.73
CA LEU A 107 10.23 12.92 14.24
C LEU A 107 10.09 11.39 14.14
N LYS A 108 9.73 10.76 15.25
CA LYS A 108 9.47 9.32 15.28
C LYS A 108 8.10 9.05 14.67
N ALA A 109 8.05 8.13 13.72
CA ALA A 109 6.77 7.60 13.29
C ALA A 109 6.11 6.90 14.50
N PRO A 110 4.79 7.04 14.68
CA PRO A 110 4.09 6.19 15.62
C PRO A 110 4.38 4.73 15.26
N ARG A 111 4.64 3.90 16.28
CA ARG A 111 4.75 2.46 16.04
C ARG A 111 3.40 2.00 15.50
N PRO A 112 3.35 1.19 14.42
CA PRO A 112 2.12 0.56 14.02
C PRO A 112 1.52 -0.17 15.24
N GLY A 113 0.23 0.02 15.49
CA GLY A 113 -0.52 -0.75 16.48
C GLY A 113 -0.50 -2.24 16.15
N GLU A 114 -0.80 -3.06 17.16
CA GLU A 114 -0.84 -4.53 17.03
C GLU A 114 -1.85 -5.00 15.98
N ASP A 115 -2.90 -4.20 15.76
CA ASP A 115 -3.95 -4.40 14.77
C ASP A 115 -3.47 -4.36 13.31
N ASN A 116 -2.32 -3.75 13.01
CA ASN A 116 -1.82 -3.61 11.63
C ASN A 116 -1.46 -4.94 10.95
N TRP A 117 -1.36 -6.02 11.72
CA TRP A 117 -1.14 -7.37 11.20
C TRP A 117 -2.20 -8.36 11.69
N ALA A 118 -3.32 -7.86 12.22
CA ALA A 118 -4.42 -8.70 12.62
C ALA A 118 -4.96 -9.49 11.42
N ALA A 119 -5.52 -10.66 11.70
CA ALA A 119 -6.12 -11.52 10.71
C ALA A 119 -7.50 -11.92 11.20
N PHE A 120 -8.46 -12.00 10.28
CA PHE A 120 -9.70 -12.72 10.53
C PHE A 120 -9.42 -14.21 10.72
N THR A 121 -10.22 -14.89 11.53
CA THR A 121 -10.26 -16.36 11.55
C THR A 121 -10.87 -16.90 10.25
N LEU A 122 -10.79 -18.22 10.02
CA LEU A 122 -11.39 -18.86 8.85
C LEU A 122 -12.92 -18.78 8.89
N GLU A 123 -13.50 -18.86 10.09
CA GLU A 123 -14.93 -18.73 10.33
C GLU A 123 -15.40 -17.29 10.05
N GLU A 124 -14.66 -16.28 10.54
CA GLU A 124 -14.94 -14.88 10.27
C GLU A 124 -14.83 -14.55 8.78
N ARG A 125 -13.80 -15.08 8.10
CA ARG A 125 -13.67 -14.99 6.64
C ARG A 125 -14.93 -15.52 5.96
N ASP A 126 -15.39 -16.70 6.32
CA ASP A 126 -16.53 -17.34 5.67
C ASP A 126 -17.83 -16.58 5.96
N ARG A 127 -18.01 -16.00 7.15
CA ARG A 127 -19.10 -15.06 7.48
C ARG A 127 -19.06 -13.79 6.62
N ILE A 128 -17.88 -13.20 6.44
CA ILE A 128 -17.70 -12.03 5.58
C ILE A 128 -18.05 -12.37 4.13
N ILE A 129 -17.58 -13.50 3.60
CA ILE A 129 -17.92 -13.94 2.24
C ILE A 129 -19.44 -14.12 2.09
N ALA A 130 -20.09 -14.77 3.04
CA ALA A 130 -21.54 -14.99 3.01
C ALA A 130 -22.33 -13.67 3.05
N ALA A 131 -21.93 -12.71 3.89
CA ALA A 131 -22.55 -11.39 3.93
C ALA A 131 -22.41 -10.63 2.60
N PHE A 132 -21.28 -10.80 1.91
CA PHE A 132 -21.09 -10.23 0.57
C PHE A 132 -21.93 -10.93 -0.49
N ASP A 133 -22.13 -12.25 -0.40
CA ASP A 133 -23.03 -12.97 -1.31
C ASP A 133 -24.47 -12.46 -1.20
N GLU A 134 -24.93 -12.13 0.02
CA GLU A 134 -26.28 -11.62 0.26
C GLU A 134 -26.42 -10.13 -0.09
N GLN A 135 -25.57 -9.27 0.46
CA GLN A 135 -25.78 -7.82 0.42
C GLN A 135 -25.15 -7.15 -0.81
N ALA A 136 -24.11 -7.76 -1.39
CA ALA A 136 -23.33 -7.18 -2.48
C ALA A 136 -22.79 -8.24 -3.46
N PRO A 137 -23.65 -9.09 -4.06
CA PRO A 137 -23.24 -10.29 -4.80
C PRO A 137 -22.27 -10.00 -5.96
N TYR A 138 -22.37 -8.83 -6.59
CA TYR A 138 -21.44 -8.38 -7.63
C TYR A 138 -19.98 -8.36 -7.15
N TYR A 139 -19.74 -7.98 -5.88
CA TYR A 139 -18.40 -7.88 -5.31
C TYR A 139 -17.97 -9.13 -4.54
N ALA A 140 -18.85 -10.12 -4.35
CA ALA A 140 -18.48 -11.34 -3.65
C ALA A 140 -17.35 -12.13 -4.33
N PRO A 141 -17.26 -12.24 -5.68
CA PRO A 141 -16.10 -12.82 -6.36
C PRO A 141 -14.77 -12.15 -6.01
N TRP A 142 -14.77 -10.82 -5.93
CA TRP A 142 -13.60 -10.03 -5.54
C TRP A 142 -13.15 -10.37 -4.10
N VAL A 143 -14.09 -10.41 -3.16
CA VAL A 143 -13.81 -10.73 -1.75
C VAL A 143 -13.26 -12.15 -1.59
N ARG A 144 -13.88 -13.13 -2.26
CA ARG A 144 -13.38 -14.51 -2.31
C ARG A 144 -11.94 -14.55 -2.83
N PHE A 145 -11.68 -13.90 -3.96
CA PHE A 145 -10.36 -13.89 -4.57
C PHE A 145 -9.29 -13.34 -3.62
N LEU A 146 -9.55 -12.22 -2.95
CA LEU A 146 -8.62 -11.63 -1.99
C LEU A 146 -8.32 -12.60 -0.82
N PHE A 147 -9.36 -13.20 -0.23
CA PHE A 147 -9.19 -14.14 0.88
C PHE A 147 -8.51 -15.45 0.49
N TRP A 148 -8.65 -15.91 -0.76
CA TRP A 148 -8.11 -17.20 -1.20
C TRP A 148 -6.73 -17.10 -1.83
N THR A 149 -6.27 -15.90 -2.15
CA THR A 149 -4.95 -15.68 -2.77
C THR A 149 -4.00 -14.82 -1.94
N GLY A 150 -4.53 -14.04 -0.99
CA GLY A 150 -3.76 -13.04 -0.27
C GLY A 150 -3.20 -11.94 -1.17
N CYS A 151 -3.75 -11.75 -2.37
CA CYS A 151 -3.33 -10.68 -3.27
C CYS A 151 -3.51 -9.31 -2.63
N ARG A 152 -2.60 -8.38 -2.95
CA ARG A 152 -2.85 -6.97 -2.65
C ARG A 152 -4.04 -6.51 -3.51
N PRO A 153 -4.93 -5.63 -3.02
CA PRO A 153 -6.04 -5.11 -3.81
C PRO A 153 -5.60 -4.55 -5.17
N GLU A 154 -4.51 -3.79 -5.21
CA GLU A 154 -3.94 -3.27 -6.46
C GLU A 154 -3.46 -4.35 -7.45
N GLU A 155 -2.97 -5.50 -6.98
CA GLU A 155 -2.59 -6.63 -7.83
C GLU A 155 -3.83 -7.35 -8.37
N ALA A 156 -4.83 -7.56 -7.51
CA ALA A 156 -6.10 -8.16 -7.92
C ALA A 156 -6.86 -7.29 -8.93
N ALA A 157 -6.82 -5.96 -8.75
CA ALA A 157 -7.45 -5.00 -9.66
C ALA A 157 -6.75 -4.91 -11.04
N ALA A 158 -5.46 -5.27 -11.10
CA ALA A 158 -4.69 -5.36 -12.34
C ALA A 158 -4.79 -6.75 -13.01
N LEU A 159 -5.42 -7.73 -12.37
CA LEU A 159 -5.46 -9.08 -12.94
C LEU A 159 -6.31 -9.08 -14.21
N ASN A 160 -5.70 -9.54 -15.30
CA ASN A 160 -6.29 -9.57 -16.63
C ASN A 160 -6.37 -11.03 -17.13
N TRP A 161 -7.35 -11.36 -17.98
CA TRP A 161 -7.51 -12.71 -18.53
C TRP A 161 -6.30 -13.22 -19.33
N GLY A 162 -5.48 -12.32 -19.89
CA GLY A 162 -4.17 -12.64 -20.45
C GLY A 162 -3.23 -13.31 -19.45
N HIS A 163 -3.37 -12.98 -18.16
CA HIS A 163 -2.58 -13.50 -17.04
C HIS A 163 -3.19 -14.74 -16.36
N VAL A 164 -4.30 -15.28 -16.86
CA VAL A 164 -4.93 -16.49 -16.32
C VAL A 164 -4.69 -17.66 -17.27
N ALA A 165 -4.18 -18.78 -16.76
CA ALA A 165 -4.01 -19.99 -17.56
C ALA A 165 -5.36 -20.45 -18.16
N PRO A 166 -5.39 -21.04 -19.38
CA PRO A 166 -6.63 -21.46 -20.02
C PRO A 166 -7.50 -22.39 -19.16
N ASP A 167 -6.86 -23.28 -18.39
CA ASP A 167 -7.52 -24.23 -17.47
C ASP A 167 -7.92 -23.62 -16.11
N CYS A 168 -7.59 -22.35 -15.88
CA CYS A 168 -7.72 -21.61 -14.63
C CYS A 168 -6.98 -22.26 -13.44
N ARG A 169 -5.94 -23.07 -13.70
CA ARG A 169 -5.11 -23.71 -12.65
C ARG A 169 -3.94 -22.87 -12.19
N GLU A 170 -3.70 -21.74 -12.84
CA GLU A 170 -2.63 -20.83 -12.47
C GLU A 170 -2.97 -19.39 -12.89
N ILE A 171 -2.51 -18.43 -12.08
CA ILE A 171 -2.53 -17.00 -12.43
C ILE A 171 -1.13 -16.41 -12.34
N LEU A 172 -0.83 -15.48 -13.24
CA LEU A 172 0.40 -14.71 -13.26
C LEU A 172 0.17 -13.35 -12.62
N ILE A 173 0.79 -13.10 -11.47
CA ILE A 173 0.72 -11.82 -10.78
C ILE A 173 2.00 -11.06 -11.07
N ALA A 174 1.97 -10.21 -12.10
CA ALA A 174 3.11 -9.42 -12.58
C ALA A 174 2.91 -7.91 -12.41
N GLU A 175 1.67 -7.47 -12.27
CA GLU A 175 1.27 -6.07 -12.33
C GLU A 175 0.44 -5.67 -11.12
N ALA A 176 0.37 -4.36 -10.89
CA ALA A 176 -0.49 -3.72 -9.93
C ALA A 176 -1.08 -2.47 -10.55
N LEU A 177 -2.32 -2.13 -10.18
CA LEU A 177 -3.01 -0.92 -10.60
C LEU A 177 -3.17 0.00 -9.39
N PRO A 178 -2.23 0.92 -9.14
CA PRO A 178 -2.33 1.83 -8.00
C PRO A 178 -3.55 2.74 -8.14
N GLN A 179 -4.15 3.09 -7.01
CA GLN A 179 -5.27 4.02 -6.96
C GLN A 179 -5.01 5.30 -7.78
N GLY A 180 -5.97 5.64 -8.63
CA GLY A 180 -5.95 6.85 -9.46
C GLY A 180 -5.09 6.74 -10.72
N GLN A 181 -4.53 5.56 -11.01
CA GLN A 181 -3.91 5.27 -12.30
C GLN A 181 -4.93 4.62 -13.24
N LYS A 182 -4.78 4.86 -14.54
CA LYS A 182 -5.61 4.26 -15.59
C LYS A 182 -5.04 2.94 -16.11
N GLU A 183 -3.73 2.76 -15.96
CA GLU A 183 -2.98 1.64 -16.51
C GLU A 183 -2.26 0.86 -15.42
N ALA A 184 -2.26 -0.46 -15.57
CA ALA A 184 -1.51 -1.35 -14.70
C ALA A 184 -0.01 -1.10 -14.89
N GLN A 185 0.74 -1.24 -13.80
CA GLN A 185 2.18 -1.02 -13.75
C GLN A 185 2.83 -2.30 -13.23
N HIS A 186 3.99 -2.66 -13.77
CA HIS A 186 4.77 -3.75 -13.18
C HIS A 186 5.01 -3.51 -11.69
N THR A 187 5.00 -4.59 -10.91
CA THR A 187 5.28 -4.47 -9.47
C THR A 187 6.64 -3.81 -9.25
N LYS A 188 6.78 -2.99 -8.19
CA LYS A 188 7.97 -2.17 -7.90
C LYS A 188 9.29 -2.94 -7.81
N THR A 189 9.23 -4.27 -7.78
CA THR A 189 10.38 -5.19 -7.71
C THR A 189 10.53 -6.07 -8.94
N TYR A 190 9.69 -5.92 -9.98
CA TYR A 190 9.61 -6.81 -11.15
C TYR A 190 9.50 -8.29 -10.77
N LYS A 191 8.96 -8.58 -9.58
CA LYS A 191 8.81 -9.94 -9.08
C LYS A 191 7.47 -10.45 -9.54
N THR A 192 7.51 -11.25 -10.59
CA THR A 192 6.35 -12.00 -11.07
C THR A 192 6.16 -13.25 -10.21
N THR A 193 4.91 -13.50 -9.81
CA THR A 193 4.53 -14.71 -9.07
C THR A 193 3.56 -15.52 -9.90
N ARG A 194 3.88 -16.78 -10.14
CA ARG A 194 2.93 -17.79 -10.61
C ARG A 194 2.22 -18.36 -9.39
N PHE A 195 0.92 -18.12 -9.28
CA PHE A 195 0.10 -18.56 -8.15
C PHE A 195 -0.76 -19.76 -8.57
N PRO A 196 -0.59 -20.93 -7.93
CA PRO A 196 -1.38 -22.11 -8.25
C PRO A 196 -2.82 -21.97 -7.76
N CYS A 197 -3.77 -22.33 -8.61
CA CYS A 197 -5.19 -22.25 -8.33
C CYS A 197 -5.75 -23.66 -8.04
N GLY A 198 -6.02 -23.92 -6.76
CA GLY A 198 -6.79 -25.09 -6.35
C GLY A 198 -8.22 -25.07 -6.91
N ASP A 199 -8.96 -26.17 -6.77
CA ASP A 199 -10.28 -26.35 -7.40
C ASP A 199 -11.30 -25.25 -7.09
N ARG A 200 -11.25 -24.71 -5.86
CA ARG A 200 -12.14 -23.63 -5.42
C ARG A 200 -11.86 -22.32 -6.18
N LEU A 201 -10.60 -21.94 -6.32
CA LEU A 201 -10.19 -20.74 -7.04
C LEU A 201 -10.37 -20.92 -8.55
N ALA A 202 -10.03 -22.08 -9.10
CA ALA A 202 -10.24 -22.39 -10.50
C ALA A 202 -11.73 -22.30 -10.90
N ARG A 203 -12.65 -22.80 -10.04
CA ARG A 203 -14.10 -22.63 -10.25
C ARG A 203 -14.53 -21.17 -10.27
N LEU A 204 -14.07 -20.38 -9.30
CA LEU A 204 -14.36 -18.95 -9.25
C LEU A 204 -13.91 -18.25 -10.54
N LEU A 205 -12.69 -18.50 -10.99
CA LEU A 205 -12.17 -17.93 -12.23
C LEU A 205 -13.02 -18.37 -13.43
N ARG A 206 -13.39 -19.64 -13.55
CA ARG A 206 -14.28 -20.08 -14.65
C ARG A 206 -15.64 -19.37 -14.63
N GLN A 207 -16.21 -19.13 -13.45
CA GLN A 207 -17.47 -18.39 -13.30
C GLN A 207 -17.35 -16.90 -13.69
N GLN A 208 -16.17 -16.31 -13.56
CA GLN A 208 -15.93 -14.91 -13.95
C GLN A 208 -15.50 -14.76 -15.42
N ARG A 209 -15.17 -15.86 -16.10
CA ARG A 209 -14.66 -15.83 -17.47
C ARG A 209 -15.74 -15.27 -18.41
N PRO A 210 -15.41 -14.28 -19.26
CA PRO A 210 -16.37 -13.73 -20.20
C PRO A 210 -16.79 -14.79 -21.22
N TYR A 211 -18.04 -14.70 -21.67
CA TYR A 211 -18.64 -15.70 -22.57
C TYR A 211 -17.93 -15.80 -23.92
N ASP A 212 -17.43 -14.67 -24.43
CA ASP A 212 -16.66 -14.57 -25.67
C ASP A 212 -15.22 -15.11 -25.56
N GLY A 213 -14.78 -15.49 -24.36
CA GLY A 213 -13.42 -15.95 -24.10
C GLY A 213 -12.36 -14.86 -24.23
N CYS A 214 -12.76 -13.58 -24.26
CA CYS A 214 -11.86 -12.45 -24.43
C CYS A 214 -10.74 -12.50 -23.38
N ARG A 215 -9.50 -12.41 -23.86
CA ARG A 215 -8.32 -12.37 -23.01
C ARG A 215 -7.93 -10.95 -22.62
N ASP A 216 -8.43 -9.95 -23.32
CA ASP A 216 -8.13 -8.54 -23.08
C ASP A 216 -9.22 -7.94 -22.19
N GLY A 217 -9.19 -8.29 -20.91
CA GLY A 217 -10.16 -7.80 -19.95
C GLY A 217 -9.77 -8.08 -18.50
N TRP A 218 -10.27 -7.24 -17.59
CA TRP A 218 -10.06 -7.43 -16.15
C TRP A 218 -10.83 -8.66 -15.66
N VAL A 219 -10.18 -9.47 -14.81
CA VAL A 219 -10.85 -10.60 -14.15
C VAL A 219 -11.93 -10.11 -13.18
N PHE A 220 -11.70 -8.95 -12.56
CA PHE A 220 -12.66 -8.26 -11.69
C PHE A 220 -12.87 -6.82 -12.21
N PRO A 221 -13.82 -6.61 -13.13
CA PRO A 221 -14.13 -5.26 -13.60
C PRO A 221 -14.88 -4.43 -12.54
N GLY A 222 -14.88 -3.12 -12.71
CA GLY A 222 -15.76 -2.22 -11.97
C GLY A 222 -17.22 -2.37 -12.42
N LYS A 223 -18.18 -2.13 -11.52
CA LYS A 223 -19.61 -2.27 -11.79
C LYS A 223 -20.11 -1.41 -12.97
N GLU A 224 -19.51 -0.24 -13.14
CA GLU A 224 -19.82 0.72 -14.22
C GLU A 224 -18.87 0.57 -15.43
N GLY A 225 -18.11 -0.54 -15.49
CA GLY A 225 -17.03 -0.75 -16.45
C GLY A 225 -15.66 -0.31 -15.93
N GLY A 226 -14.62 -0.60 -16.73
CA GLY A 226 -13.23 -0.32 -16.35
C GLY A 226 -12.70 -1.23 -15.23
N SER A 227 -11.60 -0.80 -14.60
CA SER A 227 -10.92 -1.55 -13.54
C SER A 227 -11.62 -1.44 -12.18
N MET A 228 -11.46 -2.45 -11.33
CA MET A 228 -11.98 -2.42 -9.95
C MET A 228 -11.43 -1.26 -9.11
N HIS A 229 -12.31 -0.35 -8.69
CA HIS A 229 -11.98 0.76 -7.79
C HIS A 229 -11.96 0.32 -6.32
N TYR A 230 -10.92 -0.41 -5.93
CA TYR A 230 -10.80 -1.03 -4.61
C TYR A 230 -10.90 -0.05 -3.42
N THR A 231 -10.59 1.24 -3.58
CA THR A 231 -10.80 2.25 -2.52
C THR A 231 -12.25 2.68 -2.38
N ASN A 232 -12.98 2.79 -3.49
CA ASN A 232 -14.42 3.05 -3.44
C ASN A 232 -15.14 1.82 -2.88
N PHE A 233 -14.71 0.62 -3.27
CA PHE A 233 -15.14 -0.63 -2.67
C PHE A 233 -14.90 -0.66 -1.16
N GLN A 234 -13.70 -0.27 -0.69
CA GLN A 234 -13.37 -0.18 0.74
C GLN A 234 -14.40 0.64 1.51
N THR A 235 -14.71 1.85 1.00
CA THR A 235 -15.52 2.83 1.71
C THR A 235 -17.01 2.53 1.59
N ARG A 236 -17.48 2.09 0.41
CA ARG A 236 -18.91 1.95 0.11
C ARG A 236 -19.49 0.57 0.42
N PHE A 237 -18.67 -0.49 0.40
CA PHE A 237 -19.15 -1.86 0.55
C PHE A 237 -18.45 -2.57 1.71
N TRP A 238 -17.12 -2.66 1.69
CA TRP A 238 -16.38 -3.35 2.75
C TRP A 238 -16.61 -2.76 4.13
N LYS A 239 -16.41 -1.44 4.30
CA LYS A 239 -16.51 -0.81 5.61
C LYS A 239 -17.90 -0.95 6.23
N PRO A 240 -19.01 -0.65 5.53
CA PRO A 240 -20.35 -0.85 6.08
C PRO A 240 -20.62 -2.30 6.48
N ILE A 241 -20.43 -3.26 5.57
CA ILE A 241 -20.77 -4.68 5.78
C ILE A 241 -19.95 -5.29 6.92
N VAL A 242 -18.62 -5.10 6.90
CA VAL A 242 -17.73 -5.70 7.90
C VAL A 242 -17.88 -5.01 9.27
N LYS A 243 -18.19 -3.72 9.30
CA LYS A 243 -18.47 -3.02 10.57
C LYS A 243 -19.79 -3.49 11.17
N GLU A 244 -20.82 -3.71 10.36
CA GLU A 244 -22.09 -4.28 10.82
C GLU A 244 -21.89 -5.68 11.43
N LEU A 245 -21.13 -6.56 10.76
CA LEU A 245 -20.80 -7.88 11.30
C LEU A 245 -20.07 -7.78 12.66
N ALA A 246 -19.13 -6.84 12.78
CA ALA A 246 -18.42 -6.62 14.04
C ALA A 246 -19.34 -6.09 15.15
N GLU A 247 -20.26 -5.17 14.81
CA GLU A 247 -21.24 -4.61 15.75
C GLU A 247 -22.27 -5.66 16.22
N LYS A 248 -22.60 -6.64 15.36
CA LYS A 248 -23.44 -7.79 15.70
C LYS A 248 -22.71 -8.87 16.53
N GLY A 249 -21.39 -8.78 16.65
CA GLY A 249 -20.58 -9.82 17.28
C GLY A 249 -20.38 -11.07 16.41
N ASP A 250 -20.69 -10.99 15.11
CA ASP A 250 -20.46 -12.07 14.15
C ASP A 250 -18.97 -12.20 13.80
N ILE A 251 -18.18 -11.15 14.00
CA ILE A 251 -16.72 -11.16 13.94
C ILE A 251 -16.18 -10.33 15.10
N ALA A 252 -14.94 -10.59 15.53
CA ALA A 252 -14.38 -9.97 16.73
C ALA A 252 -14.18 -8.46 16.59
N PHE A 253 -13.74 -7.99 15.42
CA PHE A 253 -13.49 -6.57 15.16
C PHE A 253 -13.48 -6.24 13.67
N TYR A 254 -13.69 -4.96 13.37
CA TYR A 254 -13.53 -4.45 12.01
C TYR A 254 -12.06 -4.42 11.60
N LEU A 255 -11.74 -5.06 10.47
CA LEU A 255 -10.50 -4.84 9.73
C LEU A 255 -10.79 -4.38 8.31
N THR A 256 -9.81 -3.72 7.67
CA THR A 256 -9.93 -3.28 6.26
C THR A 256 -9.76 -4.44 5.28
N GLN A 257 -10.11 -4.27 3.99
CA GLN A 257 -9.98 -5.33 2.99
C GLN A 257 -8.53 -5.80 2.82
N TYR A 258 -7.55 -4.97 3.18
CA TYR A 258 -6.14 -5.36 3.13
C TYR A 258 -5.84 -6.53 4.08
N HIS A 259 -6.65 -6.73 5.12
CA HIS A 259 -6.44 -7.81 6.09
C HIS A 259 -6.90 -9.18 5.57
N THR A 260 -7.59 -9.26 4.44
CA THR A 260 -7.78 -10.53 3.71
C THR A 260 -6.45 -11.21 3.40
N ARG A 261 -5.42 -10.41 3.11
CA ARG A 261 -4.05 -10.87 2.91
C ARG A 261 -3.39 -11.34 4.19
N HIS A 262 -3.60 -10.64 5.31
CA HIS A 262 -3.10 -11.09 6.60
C HIS A 262 -3.71 -12.44 6.98
N THR A 263 -5.03 -12.58 6.81
CA THR A 263 -5.76 -13.85 6.96
C THR A 263 -5.19 -14.96 6.09
N TRP A 264 -4.92 -14.71 4.81
CA TRP A 264 -4.34 -15.73 3.94
C TRP A 264 -2.94 -16.16 4.37
N ILE A 265 -2.05 -15.20 4.70
CA ILE A 265 -0.68 -15.49 5.15
C ILE A 265 -0.71 -16.32 6.43
N THR A 266 -1.48 -15.91 7.42
CA THR A 266 -1.61 -16.62 8.69
C THR A 266 -2.17 -18.03 8.47
N GLY A 267 -3.28 -18.16 7.73
CA GLY A 267 -3.88 -19.46 7.45
C GLY A 267 -2.97 -20.41 6.65
N ALA A 268 -2.17 -19.90 5.71
CA ALA A 268 -1.22 -20.71 4.96
C ALA A 268 -0.09 -21.25 5.85
N LEU A 269 0.44 -20.42 6.75
CA LEU A 269 1.46 -20.84 7.72
C LEU A 269 0.90 -21.87 8.71
N GLU A 270 -0.32 -21.67 9.20
CA GLU A 270 -1.01 -22.62 10.09
C GLU A 270 -1.31 -23.96 9.40
N ALA A 271 -1.56 -23.94 8.08
CA ALA A 271 -1.71 -25.13 7.25
C ALA A 271 -0.37 -25.82 6.90
N GLY A 272 0.76 -25.31 7.40
CA GLY A 272 2.08 -25.92 7.20
C GLY A 272 2.79 -25.55 5.89
N VAL A 273 2.28 -24.56 5.15
CA VAL A 273 2.99 -24.05 3.96
C VAL A 273 4.30 -23.38 4.41
N SER A 274 5.40 -23.69 3.73
CA SER A 274 6.72 -23.18 4.11
C SER A 274 6.76 -21.63 4.07
N VAL A 275 7.57 -21.02 4.94
CA VAL A 275 7.75 -19.55 4.95
C VAL A 275 8.26 -19.04 3.60
N GLN A 276 9.08 -19.83 2.90
CA GLN A 276 9.58 -19.52 1.57
C GLN A 276 8.45 -19.48 0.54
N ASP A 277 7.57 -20.46 0.54
CA ASP A 277 6.43 -20.52 -0.38
C ASP A 277 5.41 -19.42 -0.07
N VAL A 278 5.09 -19.18 1.21
CA VAL A 278 4.22 -18.06 1.61
C VAL A 278 4.84 -16.72 1.19
N SER A 279 6.15 -16.56 1.35
CA SER A 279 6.90 -15.36 0.89
C SER A 279 6.75 -15.15 -0.61
N TYR A 280 6.92 -16.21 -1.40
CA TYR A 280 6.79 -16.17 -2.85
C TYR A 280 5.34 -15.90 -3.30
N LEU A 281 4.37 -16.66 -2.78
CA LEU A 281 2.96 -16.62 -3.16
C LEU A 281 2.27 -15.33 -2.72
N ALA A 282 2.57 -14.85 -1.51
CA ALA A 282 2.06 -13.56 -1.06
C ALA A 282 2.94 -12.40 -1.54
N ARG A 283 4.14 -12.58 -2.10
CA ARG A 283 5.04 -11.46 -2.46
C ARG A 283 5.39 -10.57 -1.25
N VAL A 284 5.78 -11.19 -0.15
CA VAL A 284 6.21 -10.52 1.09
C VAL A 284 7.56 -11.09 1.51
N SER A 285 8.48 -10.26 2.03
CA SER A 285 9.77 -10.77 2.48
C SER A 285 9.62 -11.71 3.67
N THR A 286 10.41 -12.78 3.71
CA THR A 286 10.51 -13.70 4.85
C THR A 286 10.77 -12.97 6.17
N ALA A 287 11.58 -11.91 6.18
CA ALA A 287 11.83 -11.08 7.36
C ALA A 287 10.54 -10.45 7.95
N ILE A 288 9.60 -10.03 7.09
CA ILE A 288 8.30 -9.52 7.52
C ILE A 288 7.42 -10.66 8.03
N ILE A 289 7.46 -11.84 7.39
CA ILE A 289 6.74 -13.02 7.85
C ILE A 289 7.18 -13.40 9.26
N TYR A 290 8.48 -13.59 9.49
CA TYR A 290 9.01 -13.94 10.81
C TYR A 290 8.71 -12.90 11.88
N LYS A 291 8.70 -11.62 11.52
CA LYS A 291 8.48 -10.54 12.47
C LYS A 291 7.02 -10.42 12.92
N HIS A 292 6.06 -10.71 12.05
CA HIS A 292 4.66 -10.34 12.27
C HIS A 292 3.66 -11.50 12.21
N TYR A 293 4.00 -12.63 11.59
CA TYR A 293 3.06 -13.72 11.34
C TYR A 293 3.56 -15.05 11.87
N ALA A 294 4.88 -15.28 11.83
CA ALA A 294 5.47 -16.46 12.43
C ALA A 294 5.52 -16.27 13.95
N ALA A 295 4.37 -16.40 14.60
CA ALA A 295 4.38 -16.83 15.98
C ALA A 295 5.06 -18.21 16.03
N ARG A 296 5.80 -18.52 17.10
CA ARG A 296 6.28 -19.90 17.33
C ARG A 296 5.11 -20.85 17.08
N ALA A 297 5.34 -21.93 16.32
CA ALA A 297 4.31 -22.91 16.03
C ALA A 297 3.53 -23.21 17.30
N ARG A 298 2.19 -23.05 17.28
CA ARG A 298 1.34 -23.28 18.46
C ARG A 298 1.51 -24.69 19.01
N ARG A 299 2.02 -25.61 18.19
CA ARG A 299 2.46 -26.96 18.56
C ARG A 299 3.83 -27.23 17.93
N PRO A 300 4.94 -26.93 18.62
CA PRO A 300 6.24 -27.36 18.15
C PRO A 300 6.30 -28.89 18.19
N ILE A 301 6.58 -29.52 17.05
CA ILE A 301 6.96 -30.94 17.03
C ILE A 301 8.40 -30.97 17.51
N ILE A 302 8.63 -31.49 18.71
CA ILE A 302 9.98 -31.76 19.22
C ILE A 302 10.39 -33.09 18.60
N PRO A 303 11.42 -33.13 17.74
CA PRO A 303 11.89 -34.39 17.20
C PRO A 303 12.51 -35.24 18.32
N GLU A 304 12.23 -36.53 18.30
CA GLU A 304 12.92 -37.52 19.14
C GLU A 304 14.22 -37.92 18.43
N PHE A 305 15.27 -37.12 18.62
CA PHE A 305 16.66 -37.52 18.35
C PHE A 305 17.54 -37.15 19.53
#